data_AF-A0AAN7ZKX3-F1
#
_entry.id   AF-A0AAN7ZKX3-F1
#
_cell.length_a   1.000
_cell.length_b   1.000
_cell.length_c   1.000
_cell.angle_alpha   90.00
_cell.angle_beta   90.00
_cell.angle_gamma   90.00
#
_symmetry.space_group_name_H-M   'P 1'
#
loop_
_entity.id
_entity.type
_entity.pdbx_description
1 polymer ?
#
loop_
_entity_poly.entity_id
_entity_poly.type
_entity_poly.pdbx_seq_one_letter_code
_entity_poly.pdbx_strand_id
1 'polypeptide(L)'
;MPTVLLLDVSLSMIRPVQISENVEISRKYLAIQGINTFLDCLSVHSRLEFIALVAFSSLHEERCPFTRDYNALKLELQKLEDYDKTSIESALQGVNQMVLGEWGNNSACQIVLITDGNSGVGPMSLSESFSTLNHRNASNPFPLPFSFPAKLHVVCIAPPDDPNLMKSKPLYQRLVDMAGYNGSLSVPDGGLNEVSVVTMFQKLAEEMYTSFRGTLKCGNLESRIILSPAPIPYIKVTDFDSQTYVLSELIEVCGYIPISDVGSPMAISRHLILPTSNLGKENVPLNMEIDLTEDDATEEGKIPSFCVLLHGALKVENMSALVTVGDNWFGFIYSWADSKKKSNLMLTVLTPGSDVVPWLGDLNHLDSTDNLPPDQIGSFPVRPSEKRSYSQNGVVWIRQSGLQSDIQKILRHARKLPEKTQQFYKELNRLRKAAISLGFLDLLNGLAYIFEQECTQLPGSAHPDCALQLTHAADVLRKTQNKDIKFVILPLHTNYNSS
;
A
#
# COMPACT_ATOMS: atom_id res chain seq x y z
N MET A 1 -1.14 0.32 12.58
CA MET A 1 0.23 0.82 12.47
C MET A 1 1.03 0.09 13.54
N PRO A 2 1.70 -1.03 13.21
CA PRO A 2 2.34 -1.87 14.21
C PRO A 2 3.39 -1.10 15.03
N THR A 3 3.65 -1.58 16.24
CA THR A 3 4.60 -0.97 17.16
C THR A 3 5.58 -2.01 17.68
N VAL A 4 6.85 -1.63 17.75
CA VAL A 4 7.91 -2.46 18.34
C VAL A 4 8.43 -1.77 19.59
N LEU A 5 8.28 -2.43 20.74
CA LEU A 5 8.89 -2.05 22.00
C LEU A 5 10.27 -2.69 22.08
N LEU A 6 11.32 -1.87 22.08
CA LEU A 6 12.72 -2.29 22.10
C LEU A 6 13.33 -1.93 23.46
N LEU A 7 13.34 -2.89 24.38
CA LEU A 7 13.76 -2.68 25.77
C LEU A 7 15.21 -3.12 25.99
N ASP A 8 16.02 -2.20 26.48
CA ASP A 8 17.39 -2.46 26.94
C ASP A 8 17.34 -3.29 28.24
N VAL A 9 18.06 -4.41 28.23
CA VAL A 9 18.20 -5.33 29.37
C VAL A 9 19.66 -5.51 29.79
N SER A 10 20.53 -4.56 29.41
CA SER A 10 21.94 -4.54 29.80
C SER A 10 22.14 -4.22 31.29
N LEU A 11 23.35 -4.48 31.81
CA LEU A 11 23.70 -4.27 33.22
C LEU A 11 23.46 -2.84 33.70
N SER A 12 23.54 -1.84 32.82
CA SER A 12 23.37 -0.44 33.21
C SER A 12 21.92 -0.10 33.57
N MET A 13 20.95 -0.89 33.10
CA MET A 13 19.53 -0.81 33.48
C MET A 13 19.25 -1.29 34.90
N ILE A 14 20.17 -2.01 35.53
CA ILE A 14 20.01 -2.51 36.92
C ILE A 14 20.40 -1.45 37.95
N ARG A 15 21.01 -0.33 37.51
CA ARG A 15 21.46 0.74 38.41
C ARG A 15 20.32 1.21 39.32
N PRO A 16 20.59 1.36 40.64
CA PRO A 16 19.56 1.75 41.59
C PRO A 16 19.15 3.21 41.37
N VAL A 17 17.88 3.46 41.61
CA VAL A 17 17.24 4.77 41.64
C VAL A 17 16.72 4.96 43.07
N GLN A 18 17.27 5.94 43.77
CA GLN A 18 16.83 6.28 45.12
C GLN A 18 15.52 7.05 45.06
N ILE A 19 14.43 6.45 45.53
CA ILE A 19 13.12 7.11 45.64
C ILE A 19 12.95 7.75 47.03
N SER A 20 13.43 7.07 48.06
CA SER A 20 13.37 7.47 49.48
C SER A 20 14.55 6.84 50.24
N GLU A 21 14.80 7.26 51.49
CA GLU A 21 15.99 6.86 52.29
C GLU A 21 16.19 5.33 52.43
N ASN A 22 15.18 4.48 52.16
CA ASN A 22 15.25 3.03 52.35
C ASN A 22 14.74 2.18 51.16
N VAL A 23 14.37 2.76 50.02
CA VAL A 23 13.83 2.00 48.86
C VAL A 23 14.62 2.31 47.60
N GLU A 24 15.36 1.31 47.12
CA GLU A 24 16.07 1.34 45.85
C GLU A 24 15.35 0.46 44.83
N ILE A 25 14.97 1.04 43.69
CA ILE A 25 14.43 0.31 42.54
C ILE A 25 15.40 0.42 41.37
N SER A 26 15.39 -0.55 40.45
CA SER A 26 16.23 -0.48 39.26
C SER A 26 15.60 0.39 38.17
N ARG A 27 16.43 0.93 37.25
CA ARG A 27 15.93 1.60 36.04
C ARG A 27 15.11 0.65 35.16
N LYS A 28 15.47 -0.64 35.11
CA LYS A 28 14.69 -1.71 34.44
C LYS A 28 13.27 -1.81 35.02
N TYR A 29 13.14 -1.77 36.35
CA TYR A 29 11.83 -1.81 37.00
C TYR A 29 10.97 -0.61 36.58
N LEU A 30 11.53 0.61 36.59
CA LEU A 30 10.83 1.80 36.10
C LEU A 30 10.42 1.69 34.62
N ALA A 31 11.31 1.17 33.77
CA ALA A 31 11.02 0.93 32.37
C ALA A 31 9.82 -0.01 32.19
N ILE A 32 9.78 -1.12 32.94
CA ILE A 32 8.67 -2.08 32.91
C ILE A 32 7.36 -1.42 33.35
N GLN A 33 7.37 -0.59 34.42
CA GLN A 33 6.17 0.12 34.86
C GLN A 33 5.67 1.14 33.82
N GLY A 34 6.60 1.86 33.18
CA GLY A 34 6.27 2.75 32.08
C GLY A 34 5.65 2.01 30.89
N ILE A 35 6.23 0.88 30.49
CA ILE A 35 5.68 0.04 29.42
C ILE A 35 4.31 -0.52 29.80
N ASN A 36 4.11 -0.99 31.03
CA ASN A 36 2.79 -1.45 31.49
C ASN A 36 1.74 -0.35 31.35
N THR A 37 2.07 0.87 31.79
CA THR A 37 1.20 2.05 31.65
C THR A 37 0.87 2.35 30.20
N PHE A 38 1.87 2.27 29.31
CA PHE A 38 1.68 2.45 27.87
C PHE A 38 0.74 1.39 27.29
N LEU A 39 0.93 0.11 27.64
CA LEU A 39 0.07 -0.98 27.21
C LEU A 39 -1.36 -0.83 27.77
N ASP A 40 -1.51 -0.34 29.01
CA ASP A 40 -2.81 -0.03 29.60
C ASP A 40 -3.54 1.06 28.83
N CYS A 41 -2.86 2.15 28.48
CA CYS A 41 -3.42 3.21 27.65
C CYS A 41 -3.91 2.67 26.29
N LEU A 42 -3.12 1.82 25.63
CA LEU A 42 -3.50 1.21 24.35
C LEU A 42 -4.62 0.19 24.47
N SER A 43 -4.69 -0.53 25.59
CA SER A 43 -5.79 -1.45 25.88
C SER A 43 -7.15 -0.75 25.95
N VAL A 44 -7.17 0.54 26.27
CA VAL A 44 -8.38 1.35 26.30
C VAL A 44 -8.60 2.06 24.97
N HIS A 45 -7.57 2.74 24.45
CA HIS A 45 -7.74 3.71 23.37
C HIS A 45 -7.33 3.18 21.98
N SER A 46 -6.61 2.06 21.87
CA SER A 46 -6.01 1.59 20.60
C SER A 46 -5.90 0.07 20.49
N ARG A 47 -6.94 -0.66 20.93
CA ARG A 47 -7.03 -2.13 20.99
C ARG A 47 -6.68 -2.91 19.71
N LEU A 48 -6.72 -2.25 18.55
CA LEU A 48 -6.46 -2.87 17.25
C LEU A 48 -4.98 -2.88 16.87
N GLU A 49 -4.14 -2.18 17.63
CA GLU A 49 -2.73 -2.04 17.32
C GLU A 49 -1.94 -3.26 17.73
N PHE A 50 -1.12 -3.73 16.78
CA PHE A 50 -0.21 -4.85 16.99
C PHE A 50 1.08 -4.37 17.63
N ILE A 51 1.48 -5.00 18.71
CA ILE A 51 2.70 -4.67 19.44
C ILE A 51 3.59 -5.91 19.52
N ALA A 52 4.88 -5.73 19.23
CA ALA A 52 5.92 -6.72 19.49
C ALA A 52 6.84 -6.23 20.61
N LEU A 53 7.45 -7.17 21.34
CA LEU A 53 8.44 -6.89 22.38
C LEU A 53 9.78 -7.53 22.01
N VAL A 54 10.81 -6.71 21.93
CA VAL A 54 12.19 -7.12 21.69
C VAL A 54 13.04 -6.67 22.87
N ALA A 55 13.76 -7.61 23.47
CA ALA A 55 14.75 -7.31 24.49
C ALA A 55 16.14 -7.30 23.84
N PHE A 56 17.01 -6.36 24.24
CA PHE A 56 18.36 -6.31 23.69
C PHE A 56 19.42 -5.96 24.74
N SER A 57 20.61 -6.53 24.52
CA SER A 57 21.87 -6.24 25.18
C SER A 57 22.95 -6.35 24.10
N SER A 58 23.90 -7.28 24.20
CA SER A 58 24.91 -7.51 23.15
C SER A 58 24.30 -8.18 21.91
N LEU A 59 23.29 -9.01 22.15
CA LEU A 59 22.39 -9.61 21.17
C LEU A 59 20.98 -9.05 21.38
N HIS A 60 20.09 -9.31 20.43
CA HIS A 60 18.67 -9.02 20.53
C HIS A 60 17.86 -10.31 20.44
N GLU A 61 16.73 -10.34 21.13
CA GLU A 61 15.81 -11.47 21.14
C GLU A 61 14.37 -10.95 21.02
N GLU A 62 13.61 -11.55 20.11
CA GLU A 62 12.16 -11.38 20.08
C GLU A 62 11.54 -12.15 21.25
N ARG A 63 11.00 -11.41 22.22
CA ARG A 63 10.35 -11.97 23.41
C ARG A 63 8.87 -12.22 23.18
N CYS A 64 8.25 -11.39 22.37
CA CYS A 64 6.86 -11.56 21.96
C CYS A 64 6.68 -11.07 20.51
N PRO A 65 6.15 -11.90 19.60
CA PRO A 65 5.81 -11.49 18.24
C PRO A 65 4.70 -10.44 18.24
N PHE A 66 4.40 -9.87 17.08
CA PHE A 66 3.29 -8.92 16.93
C PHE A 66 1.96 -9.52 17.41
N THR A 67 1.40 -8.94 18.46
CA THR A 67 0.14 -9.38 19.06
C THR A 67 -0.74 -8.20 19.46
N ARG A 68 -2.04 -8.46 19.62
CA ARG A 68 -3.01 -7.56 20.26
C ARG A 68 -3.28 -7.94 21.72
N ASP A 69 -2.70 -9.05 22.18
CA ASP A 69 -2.80 -9.49 23.57
C ASP A 69 -1.78 -8.74 24.43
N TYR A 70 -2.21 -7.59 24.94
CA TYR A 70 -1.37 -6.76 25.82
C TYR A 70 -1.05 -7.45 27.14
N ASN A 71 -1.88 -8.40 27.61
CA ASN A 71 -1.59 -9.13 28.84
C ASN A 71 -0.45 -10.13 28.64
N ALA A 72 -0.39 -10.79 27.48
CA ALA A 72 0.75 -11.65 27.13
C ALA A 72 2.08 -10.88 27.12
N LEU A 73 2.08 -9.66 26.58
CA LEU A 73 3.26 -8.77 26.60
C LEU A 73 3.69 -8.42 28.03
N LYS A 74 2.74 -8.06 28.91
CA LYS A 74 3.02 -7.77 30.32
C LYS A 74 3.60 -8.96 31.07
N LEU A 75 3.12 -10.17 30.79
CA LEU A 75 3.64 -11.41 31.38
C LEU A 75 5.09 -11.69 30.92
N GLU A 76 5.43 -11.40 29.67
CA GLU A 76 6.81 -11.55 29.19
C GLU A 76 7.76 -10.50 29.76
N LEU A 77 7.31 -9.26 29.98
CA LEU A 77 8.13 -8.23 30.65
C LEU A 77 8.60 -8.65 32.05
N GLN A 78 7.79 -9.42 32.77
CA GLN A 78 8.13 -9.93 34.11
C GLN A 78 9.20 -11.03 34.09
N LYS A 79 9.42 -11.68 32.95
CA LYS A 79 10.36 -12.80 32.79
C LYS A 79 11.73 -12.37 32.24
N LEU A 80 11.95 -11.07 32.07
CA LEU A 80 13.18 -10.55 31.46
C LEU A 80 14.39 -10.71 32.37
N GLU A 81 15.36 -11.46 31.86
CA GLU A 81 16.68 -11.62 32.47
C GLU A 81 17.55 -10.38 32.27
N ASP A 82 18.64 -10.33 33.04
CA ASP A 82 19.64 -9.28 33.00
C ASP A 82 20.86 -9.75 32.20
N TYR A 83 21.31 -8.93 31.25
CA TYR A 83 22.40 -9.24 30.35
C TYR A 83 23.52 -8.20 30.43
N ASP A 84 24.51 -8.33 29.55
CA ASP A 84 25.82 -7.68 29.60
C ASP A 84 25.85 -6.20 29.18
N LYS A 85 26.01 -5.91 27.88
CA LYS A 85 26.33 -4.58 27.32
C LYS A 85 25.31 -4.15 26.28
N THR A 86 24.99 -2.87 26.20
CA THR A 86 24.06 -2.33 25.20
C THR A 86 24.64 -2.37 23.78
N SER A 87 23.88 -2.91 22.82
CA SER A 87 24.18 -2.90 21.38
C SER A 87 22.95 -2.45 20.56
N ILE A 88 22.73 -1.14 20.50
CA ILE A 88 21.55 -0.54 19.85
C ILE A 88 21.51 -0.88 18.36
N GLU A 89 22.67 -0.89 17.70
CA GLU A 89 22.74 -1.17 16.27
C GLU A 89 22.24 -2.58 15.93
N SER A 90 22.67 -3.59 16.68
CA SER A 90 22.20 -4.97 16.49
C SER A 90 20.69 -5.06 16.70
N ALA A 91 20.19 -4.37 17.74
CA ALA A 91 18.77 -4.31 18.05
C ALA A 91 17.96 -3.70 16.90
N LEU A 92 18.41 -2.58 16.32
CA LEU A 92 17.76 -1.94 15.17
C LEU A 92 17.84 -2.78 13.88
N GLN A 93 18.90 -3.57 13.70
CA GLN A 93 18.96 -4.56 12.61
C GLN A 93 17.89 -5.66 12.79
N GLY A 94 17.71 -6.14 14.03
CA GLY A 94 16.65 -7.10 14.36
C GLY A 94 15.26 -6.55 14.09
N VAL A 95 14.99 -5.31 14.48
CA VAL A 95 13.71 -4.64 14.19
C VAL A 95 13.46 -4.55 12.68
N ASN A 96 14.48 -4.25 11.88
CA ASN A 96 14.33 -4.23 10.41
C ASN A 96 13.87 -5.59 9.87
N GLN A 97 14.51 -6.69 10.30
CA GLN A 97 14.18 -8.03 9.84
C GLN A 97 12.77 -8.45 10.27
N MET A 98 12.42 -8.18 11.52
CA MET A 98 11.12 -8.51 12.10
C MET A 98 9.97 -7.79 11.37
N VAL A 99 10.08 -6.46 11.20
CA VAL A 99 9.00 -5.68 10.56
C VAL A 99 8.88 -6.04 9.08
N LEU A 100 9.99 -6.18 8.36
CA LEU A 100 9.96 -6.57 6.95
C LEU A 100 9.40 -7.98 6.74
N GLY A 101 9.66 -8.90 7.68
CA GLY A 101 9.17 -10.28 7.62
C GLY A 101 7.64 -10.37 7.76
N GLU A 102 7.05 -9.59 8.66
CA GLU A 102 5.61 -9.66 8.98
C GLU A 102 4.77 -8.66 8.18
N TRP A 103 5.24 -7.41 8.06
CA TRP A 103 4.45 -6.29 7.54
C TRP A 103 4.94 -5.75 6.18
N GLY A 104 6.09 -6.24 5.69
CA GLY A 104 6.72 -5.77 4.47
C GLY A 104 7.26 -4.34 4.58
N ASN A 105 7.47 -3.69 3.44
CA ASN A 105 8.15 -2.39 3.36
C ASN A 105 7.21 -1.16 3.31
N ASN A 106 5.91 -1.35 3.13
CA ASN A 106 4.96 -0.25 2.96
C ASN A 106 4.15 0.08 4.22
N SER A 107 4.23 -0.76 5.24
CA SER A 107 3.48 -0.60 6.48
C SER A 107 4.19 0.39 7.38
N ALA A 108 3.51 1.50 7.71
CA ALA A 108 4.03 2.45 8.68
C ALA A 108 4.14 1.81 10.08
N CYS A 109 5.28 1.97 10.74
CA CYS A 109 5.59 1.34 12.02
C CYS A 109 6.06 2.36 13.06
N GLN A 110 5.77 2.11 14.33
CA GLN A 110 6.29 2.90 15.45
C GLN A 110 7.34 2.08 16.19
N ILE A 111 8.52 2.67 16.46
CA ILE A 111 9.59 1.97 17.17
C ILE A 111 9.89 2.75 18.43
N VAL A 112 9.70 2.13 19.59
CA VAL A 112 9.97 2.74 20.90
C VAL A 112 11.21 2.07 21.49
N LEU A 113 12.34 2.77 21.50
CA LEU A 113 13.59 2.35 22.11
C LEU A 113 13.62 2.81 23.57
N ILE A 114 13.59 1.88 24.52
CA ILE A 114 13.64 2.16 25.96
C ILE A 114 15.01 1.75 26.50
N THR A 115 15.77 2.71 27.04
CA THR A 115 17.13 2.51 27.56
C THR A 115 17.39 3.47 28.72
N ASP A 116 18.51 3.33 29.44
CA ASP A 116 18.91 4.23 30.52
C ASP A 116 19.65 5.48 30.03
N GLY A 117 19.72 5.66 28.70
CA GLY A 117 20.40 6.78 28.06
C GLY A 117 21.92 6.65 28.02
N ASN A 118 22.50 5.48 28.27
CA ASN A 118 23.93 5.27 28.11
C ASN A 118 24.27 4.84 26.67
N SER A 119 25.25 5.48 26.04
CA SER A 119 25.67 5.15 24.66
C SER A 119 26.45 3.83 24.54
N GLY A 120 26.68 3.13 25.65
CA GLY A 120 27.56 1.96 25.72
C GLY A 120 29.04 2.33 25.69
N VAL A 121 29.91 1.35 25.94
CA VAL A 121 31.37 1.51 25.96
C VAL A 121 32.02 0.40 25.12
N GLY A 122 32.96 0.78 24.25
CA GLY A 122 33.76 -0.15 23.46
C GLY A 122 33.04 -0.65 22.19
N PRO A 123 33.44 -1.82 21.65
CA PRO A 123 32.94 -2.34 20.38
C PRO A 123 31.42 -2.54 20.42
N MET A 124 30.75 -2.04 19.37
CA MET A 124 29.28 -1.99 19.21
C MET A 124 28.57 -0.93 20.08
N SER A 125 29.31 -0.05 20.75
CA SER A 125 28.73 1.15 21.37
C SER A 125 28.17 2.09 20.30
N LEU A 126 27.16 2.86 20.66
CA LEU A 126 26.53 3.83 19.76
C LEU A 126 27.54 4.85 19.23
N SER A 127 28.48 5.29 20.07
CA SER A 127 29.54 6.21 19.67
C SER A 127 30.46 5.63 18.59
N GLU A 128 30.79 4.34 18.68
CA GLU A 128 31.64 3.67 17.70
C GLU A 128 30.88 3.34 16.40
N SER A 129 29.61 2.96 16.52
CA SER A 129 28.74 2.77 15.37
C SER A 129 28.65 4.03 14.51
N PHE A 130 28.60 5.22 15.13
CA PHE A 130 28.64 6.48 14.42
C PHE A 130 30.01 6.87 13.88
N SER A 131 31.11 6.53 14.55
CA SER A 131 32.46 6.83 14.04
C SER A 131 32.80 5.97 12.82
N THR A 132 32.30 4.74 12.77
CA THR A 132 32.52 3.79 11.68
C THR A 132 31.58 3.97 10.49
N LEU A 133 30.61 4.89 10.55
CA LEU A 133 29.53 5.03 9.55
C LEU A 133 30.04 5.18 8.12
N ASN A 134 31.10 5.99 7.93
CA ASN A 134 31.69 6.28 6.61
C ASN A 134 32.56 5.14 6.05
N HIS A 135 32.92 4.17 6.88
CA HIS A 135 33.78 3.04 6.52
C HIS A 135 33.00 1.76 6.22
N ARG A 136 31.67 1.83 6.21
CA ARG A 136 30.78 0.68 6.01
C ARG A 136 30.57 0.39 4.53
N ASN A 137 30.55 -0.91 4.23
CA ASN A 137 30.24 -1.43 2.90
C ASN A 137 28.75 -1.80 2.81
N ALA A 138 28.25 -1.98 1.58
CA ALA A 138 26.87 -2.42 1.32
C ALA A 138 26.50 -3.77 1.96
N SER A 139 27.49 -4.57 2.38
CA SER A 139 27.27 -5.85 3.08
C SER A 139 26.94 -5.69 4.57
N ASN A 140 27.24 -4.53 5.18
CA ASN A 140 26.88 -4.24 6.57
C ASN A 140 26.47 -2.76 6.72
N PRO A 141 25.34 -2.37 6.11
CA PRO A 141 24.84 -1.01 6.22
C PRO A 141 24.43 -0.70 7.66
N PHE A 142 24.48 0.57 8.03
CA PHE A 142 23.86 1.03 9.26
C PHE A 142 22.33 0.83 9.15
N PRO A 143 21.63 0.38 10.21
CA PRO A 143 20.21 0.00 10.13
C PRO A 143 19.23 1.17 9.93
N LEU A 144 19.72 2.41 9.93
CA LEU A 144 18.93 3.62 9.69
C LEU A 144 19.38 4.32 8.40
N PRO A 145 18.45 4.91 7.61
CA PRO A 145 16.99 4.90 7.81
C PRO A 145 16.40 3.49 7.65
N PHE A 146 15.24 3.25 8.26
CA PHE A 146 14.54 1.98 8.12
C PHE A 146 14.13 1.73 6.67
N SER A 147 14.03 0.45 6.28
CA SER A 147 13.56 0.05 4.93
C SER A 147 12.04 0.17 4.75
N PHE A 148 11.35 0.72 5.74
CA PHE A 148 9.91 0.95 5.78
C PHE A 148 9.64 2.29 6.48
N PRO A 149 8.47 2.92 6.27
CA PRO A 149 8.11 4.16 6.96
C PRO A 149 8.05 3.91 8.47
N ALA A 150 8.94 4.52 9.25
CA ALA A 150 8.96 4.32 10.69
C ALA A 150 9.35 5.58 11.45
N LYS A 151 8.70 5.81 12.58
CA LYS A 151 9.12 6.82 13.55
C LYS A 151 9.88 6.14 14.69
N LEU A 152 11.03 6.70 15.04
CA LEU A 152 11.84 6.25 16.16
C LEU A 152 11.59 7.15 17.36
N HIS A 153 11.00 6.59 18.40
CA HIS A 153 10.81 7.22 19.70
C HIS A 153 11.84 6.64 20.67
N VAL A 154 12.69 7.48 21.24
CA VAL A 154 13.70 7.07 22.22
C VAL A 154 13.27 7.55 23.59
N VAL A 155 13.18 6.62 24.54
CA VAL A 155 12.80 6.86 25.93
C VAL A 155 14.00 6.57 26.82
N CYS A 156 14.55 7.61 27.44
CA CYS A 156 15.71 7.49 28.33
C CYS A 156 15.28 7.49 29.80
N ILE A 157 15.43 6.35 30.49
CA ILE A 157 15.18 6.18 31.93
C ILE A 157 16.39 6.70 32.72
N ALA A 158 16.56 8.02 32.71
CA ALA A 158 17.62 8.72 33.42
C ALA A 158 17.14 10.09 33.90
N PRO A 159 17.71 10.62 35.00
CA PRO A 159 17.51 12.01 35.36
C PRO A 159 18.00 12.94 34.23
N PRO A 160 17.34 14.08 33.98
CA PRO A 160 17.74 15.04 32.96
C PRO A 160 19.14 15.62 33.21
N ASP A 161 19.55 15.71 34.48
CA ASP A 161 20.87 16.20 34.91
C ASP A 161 21.95 15.11 34.95
N ASP A 162 21.66 13.86 34.52
CA ASP A 162 22.66 12.78 34.51
C ASP A 162 23.80 13.13 33.52
N PRO A 163 25.06 13.22 33.98
CA PRO A 163 26.18 13.61 33.11
C PRO A 163 26.43 12.62 31.96
N ASN A 164 26.03 11.36 32.11
CA ASN A 164 26.12 10.39 31.02
C ASN A 164 25.06 10.66 29.95
N LEU A 165 23.84 10.96 30.38
CA LEU A 165 22.74 11.33 29.48
C LEU A 165 23.09 12.62 28.71
N MET A 166 23.66 13.62 29.38
CA MET A 166 24.05 14.88 28.72
C MET A 166 25.08 14.67 27.60
N LYS A 167 25.97 13.68 27.74
CA LYS A 167 26.95 13.31 26.70
C LYS A 167 26.33 12.49 25.57
N SER A 168 25.40 11.58 25.88
CA SER A 168 24.80 10.65 24.92
C SER A 168 23.57 11.22 24.20
N LYS A 169 22.88 12.21 24.79
CA LYS A 169 21.67 12.84 24.25
C LYS A 169 21.81 13.29 22.79
N PRO A 170 22.93 13.95 22.36
CA PRO A 170 23.14 14.27 20.95
C PRO A 170 23.23 13.04 20.04
N LEU A 171 23.73 11.91 20.54
CA LEU A 171 23.83 10.66 19.77
C LEU A 171 22.44 10.04 19.55
N TYR A 172 21.57 10.06 20.57
CA TYR A 172 20.20 9.61 20.43
C TYR A 172 19.37 10.53 19.55
N GLN A 173 19.55 11.85 19.65
CA GLN A 173 18.91 12.79 18.74
C GLN A 173 19.31 12.51 17.29
N ARG A 174 20.61 12.25 17.05
CA ARG A 174 21.09 11.85 15.73
C ARG A 174 20.47 10.55 15.22
N LEU A 175 20.19 9.56 16.08
CA LEU A 175 19.45 8.36 15.69
C LEU A 175 18.03 8.70 15.22
N VAL A 176 17.32 9.53 15.97
CA VAL A 176 15.97 9.99 15.62
C VAL A 176 15.98 10.73 14.28
N ASP A 177 16.92 11.63 14.09
CA ASP A 177 17.06 12.41 12.86
C ASP A 177 17.39 11.51 11.65
N MET A 178 18.20 10.46 11.84
CA MET A 178 18.54 9.48 10.80
C MET A 178 17.38 8.54 10.46
N ALA A 179 16.50 8.23 11.41
CA ALA A 179 15.30 7.42 11.15
C ALA A 179 14.28 8.19 10.30
N GLY A 180 14.18 9.51 10.49
CA GLY A 180 13.22 10.38 9.80
C GLY A 180 11.81 10.34 10.39
N TYR A 181 10.83 10.85 9.64
CA TYR A 181 9.39 10.79 9.95
C TYR A 181 8.92 11.41 11.30
N ASN A 182 9.68 12.36 11.86
CA ASN A 182 9.36 13.07 13.11
C ASN A 182 9.21 12.14 14.32
N GLY A 183 10.25 11.37 14.64
CA GLY A 183 10.36 10.68 15.93
C GLY A 183 10.59 11.64 17.11
N SER A 184 10.70 11.11 18.33
CA SER A 184 10.90 11.93 19.54
C SER A 184 11.95 11.34 20.49
N LEU A 185 12.56 12.21 21.30
CA LEU A 185 13.45 11.82 22.39
C LEU A 185 12.84 12.30 23.71
N SER A 186 12.41 11.35 24.53
CA SER A 186 11.71 11.60 25.79
C SER A 186 12.60 11.26 26.99
N VAL A 187 12.62 12.16 27.96
CA VAL A 187 13.32 12.03 29.25
C VAL A 187 12.31 12.41 30.34
N PRO A 188 12.32 11.75 31.51
CA PRO A 188 11.43 12.11 32.62
C PRO A 188 11.57 13.59 33.02
N ASP A 189 10.43 14.27 33.12
CA ASP A 189 10.36 15.66 33.61
C ASP A 189 10.69 15.70 35.11
N GLY A 190 11.73 16.43 35.49
CA GLY A 190 12.16 16.54 36.89
C GLY A 190 13.06 15.39 37.35
N GLY A 191 12.88 14.89 38.58
CA GLY A 191 13.66 13.78 39.12
C GLY A 191 13.19 12.42 38.60
N LEU A 192 14.10 11.44 38.52
CA LEU A 192 13.75 10.07 38.10
C LEU A 192 12.99 9.34 39.21
N ASN A 193 11.69 9.17 39.03
CA ASN A 193 10.82 8.40 39.92
C ASN A 193 9.67 7.73 39.13
N GLU A 194 8.89 6.88 39.79
CA GLU A 194 7.79 6.15 39.16
C GLU A 194 6.75 7.07 38.50
N VAL A 195 6.33 8.13 39.19
CA VAL A 195 5.33 9.10 38.69
C VAL A 195 5.81 9.79 37.40
N SER A 196 7.07 10.24 37.38
CA SER A 196 7.66 10.90 36.22
C SER A 196 7.73 9.98 34.99
N VAL A 197 8.03 8.69 35.20
CA VAL A 197 8.13 7.70 34.14
C VAL A 197 6.73 7.33 33.62
N VAL A 198 5.78 7.05 34.51
CA VAL A 198 4.37 6.79 34.16
C VAL A 198 3.80 7.94 33.33
N THR A 199 3.99 9.19 33.79
CA THR A 199 3.51 10.39 33.07
C THR A 199 4.14 10.51 31.69
N MET A 200 5.44 10.23 31.57
CA MET A 200 6.15 10.28 30.29
C MET A 200 5.61 9.24 29.29
N PHE A 201 5.35 8.01 29.72
CA PHE A 201 4.78 6.97 28.85
C PHE A 201 3.31 7.23 28.49
N GLN A 202 2.53 7.86 29.37
CA GLN A 202 1.18 8.32 29.06
C GLN A 202 1.19 9.38 27.96
N LYS A 203 1.99 10.44 28.11
CA LYS A 203 2.19 11.47 27.08
C LYS A 203 2.63 10.85 25.75
N LEU A 204 3.58 9.91 25.80
CA LEU A 204 4.05 9.21 24.60
C LEU A 204 2.92 8.43 23.90
N ALA A 205 2.08 7.70 24.64
CA ALA A 205 0.94 6.99 24.08
C ALA A 205 -0.07 7.96 23.43
N GLU A 206 -0.38 9.08 24.09
CA GLU A 206 -1.30 10.10 23.58
C GLU A 206 -0.81 10.72 22.27
N GLU A 207 0.48 11.06 22.20
CA GLU A 207 1.11 11.62 21.00
C GLU A 207 1.17 10.61 19.85
N MET A 208 1.47 9.34 20.14
CA MET A 208 1.65 8.32 19.12
C MET A 208 0.34 7.80 18.53
N TYR A 209 -0.74 7.76 19.32
CA TYR A 209 -2.01 7.11 18.95
C TYR A 209 -3.22 8.04 19.09
N THR A 210 -3.01 9.33 18.79
CA THR A 210 -4.13 10.26 18.64
C THR A 210 -5.09 9.70 17.58
N SER A 211 -6.29 9.33 18.02
CA SER A 211 -7.30 8.75 17.14
C SER A 211 -7.91 9.83 16.25
N PHE A 212 -8.01 9.55 14.95
CA PHE A 212 -8.77 10.40 14.05
C PHE A 212 -10.26 10.27 14.37
N ARG A 213 -10.92 11.40 14.61
CA ARG A 213 -12.37 11.49 14.83
C ARG A 213 -13.00 12.27 13.69
N GLY A 214 -14.11 11.76 13.19
CA GLY A 214 -14.84 12.41 12.11
C GLY A 214 -16.33 12.07 12.15
N THR A 215 -17.05 12.56 11.15
CA THR A 215 -18.47 12.31 10.93
C THR A 215 -18.65 11.66 9.56
N LEU A 216 -19.29 10.49 9.54
CA LEU A 216 -19.72 9.84 8.32
C LEU A 216 -21.16 10.24 8.03
N LYS A 217 -21.41 10.82 6.86
CA LYS A 217 -22.70 11.39 6.48
C LYS A 217 -23.18 10.84 5.14
N CYS A 218 -24.48 10.56 5.03
CA CYS A 218 -25.18 10.25 3.79
C CYS A 218 -26.52 10.98 3.78
N GLY A 219 -26.60 12.11 3.08
CA GLY A 219 -27.77 13.00 3.14
C GLY A 219 -28.04 13.47 4.57
N ASN A 220 -29.16 13.04 5.15
CA ASN A 220 -29.54 13.38 6.53
C ASN A 220 -29.13 12.32 7.57
N LEU A 221 -28.56 11.19 7.13
CA LEU A 221 -28.06 10.16 8.04
C LEU A 221 -26.61 10.48 8.40
N GLU A 222 -26.29 10.51 9.69
CA GLU A 222 -24.94 10.75 10.15
C GLU A 222 -24.56 9.87 11.34
N SER A 223 -23.27 9.61 11.50
CA SER A 223 -22.71 8.97 12.69
C SER A 223 -21.30 9.49 12.94
N ARG A 224 -20.94 9.69 14.21
CA ARG A 224 -19.55 9.92 14.59
C ARG A 224 -18.75 8.64 14.44
N ILE A 225 -17.54 8.78 13.93
CA ILE A 225 -16.66 7.67 13.61
C ILE A 225 -15.23 7.94 14.06
N ILE A 226 -14.51 6.84 14.27
CA ILE A 226 -13.06 6.81 14.40
C ILE A 226 -12.49 6.01 13.23
N LEU A 227 -11.38 6.50 12.67
CA LEU A 227 -10.61 5.77 11.66
C LEU A 227 -9.39 5.10 12.30
N SER A 228 -9.22 3.80 12.02
CA SER A 228 -8.11 2.99 12.56
C SER A 228 -7.35 2.28 11.43
N PRO A 229 -6.04 2.49 11.26
CA PRO A 229 -5.22 3.49 11.95
C PRO A 229 -5.63 4.93 11.57
N ALA A 230 -5.14 5.93 12.29
CA ALA A 230 -5.38 7.33 11.93
C ALA A 230 -4.79 7.65 10.54
N PRO A 231 -5.49 8.40 9.66
CA PRO A 231 -4.96 8.84 8.38
C PRO A 231 -3.72 9.73 8.56
N ILE A 232 -2.70 9.47 7.76
CA ILE A 232 -1.49 10.29 7.69
C ILE A 232 -1.65 11.27 6.52
N PRO A 233 -1.23 12.54 6.66
CA PRO A 233 -1.21 13.48 5.54
C PRO A 233 -0.49 12.90 4.32
N TYR A 234 -1.10 13.03 3.15
CA TYR A 234 -0.54 12.54 1.90
C TYR A 234 0.16 13.68 1.15
N ILE A 235 1.44 13.48 0.80
CA ILE A 235 2.21 14.45 0.04
C ILE A 235 2.29 13.97 -1.42
N LYS A 236 1.64 14.72 -2.31
CA LYS A 236 1.74 14.51 -3.76
C LYS A 236 2.87 15.37 -4.31
N VAL A 237 3.96 14.72 -4.71
CA VAL A 237 5.09 15.39 -5.36
C VAL A 237 4.90 15.32 -6.87
N THR A 238 4.94 16.48 -7.51
CA THR A 238 4.94 16.65 -8.96
C THR A 238 6.28 17.24 -9.40
N ASP A 239 6.54 17.32 -10.70
CA ASP A 239 7.80 17.84 -11.25
C ASP A 239 8.12 19.29 -10.81
N PHE A 240 7.10 20.07 -10.41
CA PHE A 240 7.24 21.50 -10.11
C PHE A 240 6.69 21.94 -8.74
N ASP A 241 5.93 21.08 -8.06
CA ASP A 241 5.26 21.43 -6.80
C ASP A 241 5.04 20.20 -5.90
N SER A 242 4.95 20.43 -4.59
CA SER A 242 4.58 19.42 -3.60
C SER A 242 3.36 19.90 -2.81
N GLN A 243 2.25 19.17 -2.93
CA GLN A 243 1.01 19.51 -2.23
C GLN A 243 0.71 18.48 -1.15
N THR A 244 0.36 18.97 0.03
CA THR A 244 -0.01 18.13 1.19
C THR A 244 -1.53 18.10 1.34
N TYR A 245 -2.09 16.90 1.34
CA TYR A 245 -3.51 16.63 1.48
C TYR A 245 -3.78 16.02 2.85
N VAL A 246 -4.74 16.58 3.58
CA VAL A 246 -5.20 16.11 4.89
C VAL A 246 -6.64 15.68 4.77
N LEU A 247 -6.97 14.53 5.36
CA LEU A 247 -8.31 13.95 5.28
C LEU A 247 -9.30 14.81 6.07
N SER A 248 -10.44 15.12 5.46
CA SER A 248 -11.54 15.89 6.06
C SER A 248 -12.18 15.14 7.22
N GLU A 249 -12.51 15.85 8.30
CA GLU A 249 -13.29 15.30 9.41
C GLU A 249 -14.70 14.90 8.99
N LEU A 250 -15.24 15.52 7.93
CA LEU A 250 -16.51 15.13 7.33
C LEU A 250 -16.26 14.21 6.12
N ILE A 251 -16.71 12.96 6.22
CA ILE A 251 -16.73 11.99 5.13
C ILE A 251 -18.18 11.87 4.64
N GLU A 252 -18.43 12.32 3.41
CA GLU A 252 -19.77 12.36 2.83
C GLU A 252 -19.92 11.31 1.73
N VAL A 253 -21.01 10.54 1.78
CA VAL A 253 -21.39 9.57 0.76
C VAL A 253 -22.02 10.28 -0.43
N CYS A 254 -21.42 10.11 -1.60
CA CYS A 254 -21.87 10.72 -2.85
C CYS A 254 -22.74 9.75 -3.68
N GLY A 255 -22.55 8.44 -3.51
CA GLY A 255 -23.28 7.44 -4.28
C GLY A 255 -22.82 6.02 -3.98
N TYR A 256 -23.41 5.06 -4.68
CA TYR A 256 -23.13 3.64 -4.51
C TYR A 256 -22.78 3.01 -5.85
N ILE A 257 -21.72 2.19 -5.87
CA ILE A 257 -21.21 1.51 -7.07
C ILE A 257 -21.05 0.02 -6.75
N PRO A 258 -21.44 -0.89 -7.66
CA PRO A 258 -21.20 -2.32 -7.48
C PRO A 258 -19.72 -2.64 -7.23
N ILE A 259 -19.43 -3.55 -6.30
CA ILE A 259 -18.04 -3.93 -5.99
C ILE A 259 -17.32 -4.49 -7.24
N SER A 260 -18.07 -5.16 -8.14
CA SER A 260 -17.54 -5.64 -9.42
C SER A 260 -16.99 -4.54 -10.31
N ASP A 261 -17.59 -3.35 -10.27
CA ASP A 261 -17.26 -2.22 -11.14
C ASP A 261 -16.16 -1.35 -10.52
N VAL A 262 -16.15 -1.25 -9.19
CA VAL A 262 -15.04 -0.63 -8.46
C VAL A 262 -13.75 -1.41 -8.70
N GLY A 263 -13.81 -2.75 -8.65
CA GLY A 263 -12.64 -3.61 -8.78
C GLY A 263 -11.64 -3.39 -7.64
N SER A 264 -10.36 -3.23 -7.99
CA SER A 264 -9.26 -3.03 -7.02
C SER A 264 -8.45 -1.79 -7.39
N PRO A 265 -8.96 -0.57 -7.15
CA PRO A 265 -8.24 0.65 -7.47
C PRO A 265 -6.98 0.80 -6.60
N MET A 266 -6.03 1.59 -7.09
CA MET A 266 -4.86 1.98 -6.31
C MET A 266 -5.29 2.81 -5.10
N ALA A 267 -4.89 2.36 -3.92
CA ALA A 267 -5.21 3.00 -2.66
C ALA A 267 -3.94 3.59 -2.03
N ILE A 268 -4.07 4.79 -1.45
CA ILE A 268 -3.04 5.36 -0.58
C ILE A 268 -3.02 4.62 0.74
N SER A 269 -4.21 4.44 1.34
CA SER A 269 -4.34 3.89 2.68
C SER A 269 -5.72 3.25 2.86
N ARG A 270 -5.82 2.40 3.89
CA ARG A 270 -7.05 1.72 4.28
C ARG A 270 -7.26 1.86 5.78
N HIS A 271 -8.49 2.15 6.18
CA HIS A 271 -8.85 2.47 7.54
C HIS A 271 -10.15 1.76 7.91
N LEU A 272 -10.18 1.09 9.05
CA LEU A 272 -11.43 0.62 9.63
C LEU A 272 -12.23 1.81 10.13
N ILE A 273 -13.54 1.79 9.86
CA ILE A 273 -14.49 2.77 10.37
C ILE A 273 -15.18 2.17 11.60
N LEU A 274 -14.99 2.81 12.75
CA LEU A 274 -15.56 2.39 14.03
C LEU A 274 -16.58 3.44 14.50
N PRO A 275 -17.83 3.08 14.80
CA PRO A 275 -18.81 4.02 15.35
C PRO A 275 -18.39 4.48 16.74
N THR A 276 -18.67 5.74 17.07
CA THR A 276 -18.46 6.31 18.41
C THR A 276 -19.79 6.78 19.00
N SER A 277 -20.03 6.56 20.30
CA SER A 277 -21.24 7.05 20.96
C SER A 277 -21.19 8.57 21.18
N ASN A 278 -22.34 9.22 21.01
CA ASN A 278 -22.54 10.67 21.18
C ASN A 278 -22.68 11.05 22.67
N LEU A 279 -21.72 10.68 23.52
CA LEU A 279 -21.68 11.24 24.87
C LEU A 279 -20.88 12.54 24.83
N GLY A 280 -21.62 13.66 24.84
CA GLY A 280 -21.10 15.02 24.89
C GLY A 280 -20.33 15.33 26.18
N LYS A 281 -19.12 14.78 26.31
CA LYS A 281 -18.11 15.30 27.22
C LYS A 281 -16.87 15.64 26.39
N GLU A 282 -16.83 16.89 25.91
CA GLU A 282 -15.68 17.46 25.19
C GLU A 282 -14.42 17.61 26.04
N ASN A 283 -14.41 17.18 27.31
CA ASN A 283 -13.21 17.06 28.13
C ASN A 283 -13.44 15.98 29.19
N VAL A 284 -13.03 14.73 28.92
CA VAL A 284 -12.83 13.74 29.98
C VAL A 284 -11.33 13.57 30.17
N PRO A 285 -10.75 14.02 31.30
CA PRO A 285 -9.37 13.68 31.64
C PRO A 285 -9.20 12.16 31.74
N LEU A 286 -8.03 11.64 31.37
CA LEU A 286 -7.62 10.21 31.38
C LEU A 286 -7.75 9.46 32.72
N ASN A 287 -8.35 10.04 33.75
CA ASN A 287 -8.52 9.44 35.08
C ASN A 287 -9.85 8.69 35.27
N MET A 288 -10.65 8.50 34.23
CA MET A 288 -11.89 7.73 34.34
C MET A 288 -11.69 6.39 33.61
N GLU A 289 -11.58 5.32 34.41
CA GLU A 289 -11.72 3.95 33.93
C GLU A 289 -12.98 3.88 33.06
N ILE A 290 -12.78 3.67 31.76
CA ILE A 290 -13.87 3.22 30.89
C ILE A 290 -13.99 1.73 31.20
N ASP A 291 -14.73 1.43 32.27
CA ASP A 291 -15.10 0.09 32.65
C ASP A 291 -16.07 -0.45 31.60
N LEU A 292 -15.52 -1.08 30.57
CA LEU A 292 -16.26 -1.97 29.68
C LEU A 292 -16.06 -3.41 30.17
N THR A 293 -16.40 -3.66 31.44
CA THR A 293 -17.08 -4.91 31.74
C THR A 293 -18.32 -5.01 30.83
N GLU A 294 -18.65 -6.22 30.39
CA GLU A 294 -19.68 -6.50 29.38
C GLU A 294 -21.10 -5.95 29.72
N ASP A 295 -21.27 -5.30 30.87
CA ASP A 295 -22.54 -4.78 31.38
C ASP A 295 -22.89 -3.36 30.89
N ASP A 296 -21.94 -2.50 30.52
CA ASP A 296 -22.23 -1.13 30.01
C ASP A 296 -22.61 -1.10 28.51
N ALA A 297 -22.45 -2.22 27.79
CA ALA A 297 -22.90 -2.38 26.40
C ALA A 297 -24.43 -2.48 26.25
N THR A 298 -25.18 -2.57 27.35
CA THR A 298 -26.60 -2.91 27.33
C THR A 298 -27.54 -1.75 26.96
N GLU A 299 -27.09 -0.49 27.06
CA GLU A 299 -27.86 0.68 26.60
C GLU A 299 -27.37 1.24 25.26
N GLU A 300 -26.06 1.32 25.02
CA GLU A 300 -25.50 1.88 23.77
C GLU A 300 -25.82 1.01 22.54
N GLY A 301 -25.88 -0.32 22.69
CA GLY A 301 -26.25 -1.24 21.61
C GLY A 301 -27.70 -1.13 21.12
N LYS A 302 -28.55 -0.36 21.83
CA LYS A 302 -29.96 -0.16 21.47
C LYS A 302 -30.19 1.07 20.59
N ILE A 303 -29.22 1.99 20.51
CA ILE A 303 -29.35 3.20 19.67
C ILE A 303 -29.02 2.82 18.22
N PRO A 304 -29.93 3.10 17.26
CA PRO A 304 -29.66 2.83 15.86
C PRO A 304 -28.41 3.57 15.37
N SER A 305 -27.44 2.83 14.83
CA SER A 305 -26.21 3.39 14.28
C SER A 305 -26.23 3.35 12.76
N PHE A 306 -25.98 4.50 12.12
CA PHE A 306 -25.84 4.58 10.66
C PHE A 306 -24.70 3.69 10.15
N CYS A 307 -23.59 3.55 10.89
CA CYS A 307 -22.49 2.67 10.50
C CYS A 307 -22.93 1.20 10.40
N VAL A 308 -23.76 0.73 11.35
CA VAL A 308 -24.28 -0.65 11.34
C VAL A 308 -25.23 -0.85 10.17
N LEU A 309 -26.11 0.12 9.91
CA LEU A 309 -27.02 0.09 8.76
C LEU A 309 -26.26 0.06 7.44
N LEU A 310 -25.30 0.98 7.25
CA LEU A 310 -24.50 1.09 6.03
C LEU A 310 -23.69 -0.19 5.79
N HIS A 311 -23.05 -0.74 6.84
CA HIS A 311 -22.34 -2.02 6.74
C HIS A 311 -23.24 -3.15 6.26
N GLY A 312 -24.42 -3.30 6.86
CA GLY A 312 -25.38 -4.34 6.49
C GLY A 312 -25.82 -4.21 5.04
N ALA A 313 -26.20 -2.99 4.63
CA ALA A 313 -26.63 -2.70 3.27
C ALA A 313 -25.54 -3.00 2.24
N LEU A 314 -24.33 -2.47 2.42
CA LEU A 314 -23.21 -2.67 1.49
C LEU A 314 -22.83 -4.15 1.34
N LYS A 315 -22.89 -4.91 2.44
CA LYS A 315 -22.59 -6.34 2.44
C LYS A 315 -23.64 -7.16 1.70
N VAL A 316 -24.92 -6.89 1.93
CA VAL A 316 -26.04 -7.64 1.33
C VAL A 316 -26.15 -7.33 -0.17
N GLU A 317 -26.05 -6.05 -0.53
CA GLU A 317 -26.19 -5.61 -1.92
C GLU A 317 -24.90 -5.80 -2.74
N ASN A 318 -23.79 -6.20 -2.11
CA ASN A 318 -22.48 -6.31 -2.74
C ASN A 318 -22.04 -5.00 -3.42
N MET A 319 -22.26 -3.89 -2.72
CA MET A 319 -22.01 -2.52 -3.18
C MET A 319 -20.89 -1.88 -2.36
N SER A 320 -20.31 -0.83 -2.92
CA SER A 320 -19.37 0.08 -2.27
C SER A 320 -19.96 1.49 -2.29
N ALA A 321 -19.77 2.26 -1.23
CA ALA A 321 -20.15 3.67 -1.20
C ALA A 321 -18.97 4.53 -1.65
N LEU A 322 -19.18 5.34 -2.69
CA LEU A 322 -18.26 6.40 -3.09
C LEU A 322 -18.39 7.54 -2.08
N VAL A 323 -17.26 8.01 -1.54
CA VAL A 323 -17.23 9.10 -0.56
C VAL A 323 -16.25 10.19 -0.95
N THR A 324 -16.56 11.43 -0.59
CA THR A 324 -15.59 12.54 -0.57
C THR A 324 -14.87 12.55 0.77
N VAL A 325 -13.55 12.58 0.72
CA VAL A 325 -12.66 12.64 1.89
C VAL A 325 -11.91 13.98 1.99
N GLY A 326 -12.17 14.90 1.07
CA GLY A 326 -11.57 16.22 0.98
C GLY A 326 -11.96 16.91 -0.32
N ASP A 327 -11.39 18.08 -0.59
CA ASP A 327 -11.62 18.79 -1.84
C ASP A 327 -11.01 18.02 -3.02
N ASN A 328 -11.84 17.72 -4.03
CA ASN A 328 -11.51 16.88 -5.18
C ASN A 328 -10.75 15.58 -4.81
N TRP A 329 -11.15 14.95 -3.70
CA TRP A 329 -10.50 13.75 -3.17
C TRP A 329 -11.52 12.72 -2.69
N PHE A 330 -11.36 11.50 -3.18
CA PHE A 330 -12.37 10.45 -3.06
C PHE A 330 -11.85 9.19 -2.37
N GLY A 331 -12.80 8.40 -1.86
CA GLY A 331 -12.58 7.10 -1.28
C GLY A 331 -13.75 6.15 -1.51
N PHE A 332 -13.57 4.90 -1.12
CA PHE A 332 -14.60 3.88 -1.15
C PHE A 332 -14.80 3.27 0.24
N ILE A 333 -16.04 3.22 0.69
CA ILE A 333 -16.44 2.49 1.89
C ILE A 333 -17.10 1.19 1.48
N TYR A 334 -16.62 0.08 2.01
CA TYR A 334 -17.21 -1.23 1.77
C TYR A 334 -17.15 -2.11 3.01
N SER A 335 -17.96 -3.18 2.99
CA SER A 335 -17.89 -4.22 4.02
C SER A 335 -16.64 -5.06 3.80
N TRP A 336 -15.75 -5.09 4.79
CA TRP A 336 -14.56 -5.93 4.79
C TRP A 336 -14.64 -7.00 5.88
N ALA A 337 -14.25 -8.22 5.56
CA ALA A 337 -14.27 -9.35 6.49
C ALA A 337 -12.84 -9.79 6.79
N ASP A 338 -12.46 -9.69 8.07
CA ASP A 338 -11.19 -10.22 8.60
C ASP A 338 -11.24 -11.76 8.67
N SER A 339 -12.44 -12.28 8.95
CA SER A 339 -12.72 -13.70 9.00
C SER A 339 -14.16 -13.98 8.57
N LYS A 340 -14.51 -15.26 8.41
CA LYS A 340 -15.90 -15.68 8.11
C LYS A 340 -16.93 -15.17 9.14
N LYS A 341 -16.51 -14.83 10.36
CA LYS A 341 -17.38 -14.43 11.47
C LYS A 341 -17.41 -12.92 11.75
N LYS A 342 -16.37 -12.17 11.37
CA LYS A 342 -16.24 -10.74 11.72
C LYS A 342 -16.06 -9.90 10.46
N SER A 343 -17.01 -9.01 10.21
CA SER A 343 -16.92 -7.99 9.17
C SER A 343 -17.18 -6.61 9.73
N ASN A 344 -16.48 -5.62 9.21
CA ASN A 344 -16.53 -4.21 9.60
C ASN A 344 -16.58 -3.31 8.35
N LEU A 345 -16.92 -2.04 8.54
CA LEU A 345 -16.71 -1.04 7.50
C LEU A 345 -15.23 -0.73 7.34
N MET A 346 -14.79 -0.64 6.08
CA MET A 346 -13.45 -0.19 5.74
C MET A 346 -13.53 0.92 4.71
N LEU A 347 -12.83 2.01 4.99
CA LEU A 347 -12.56 3.11 4.07
C LEU A 347 -11.25 2.82 3.34
N THR A 348 -11.29 2.89 2.01
CA THR A 348 -10.11 2.93 1.15
C THR A 348 -9.98 4.33 0.56
N VAL A 349 -8.86 4.98 0.81
CA VAL A 349 -8.58 6.34 0.32
C VAL A 349 -7.82 6.24 -1.01
N LEU A 350 -8.35 6.88 -2.05
CA LEU A 350 -7.72 6.92 -3.37
C LEU A 350 -6.65 8.01 -3.43
N THR A 351 -5.90 8.11 -4.52
CA THR A 351 -5.05 9.29 -4.73
C THR A 351 -5.89 10.57 -4.93
N PRO A 352 -5.41 11.76 -4.56
CA PRO A 352 -6.11 13.01 -4.84
C PRO A 352 -6.31 13.25 -6.34
N GLY A 353 -7.51 13.71 -6.69
CA GLY A 353 -8.02 13.88 -8.06
C GLY A 353 -9.28 13.06 -8.33
N SER A 354 -9.98 13.40 -9.41
CA SER A 354 -11.23 12.74 -9.80
C SER A 354 -11.08 11.67 -10.89
N ASP A 355 -10.03 11.71 -11.71
CA ASP A 355 -9.74 10.72 -12.76
C ASP A 355 -8.69 9.68 -12.29
N VAL A 356 -8.91 9.14 -11.10
CA VAL A 356 -7.95 8.24 -10.42
C VAL A 356 -8.23 6.77 -10.75
N VAL A 357 -9.46 6.47 -11.14
CA VAL A 357 -9.91 5.13 -11.49
C VAL A 357 -10.38 5.15 -12.94
N PRO A 358 -9.49 4.89 -13.92
CA PRO A 358 -9.77 5.17 -15.33
C PRO A 358 -10.99 4.42 -15.89
N TRP A 359 -11.32 3.26 -15.30
CA TRP A 359 -12.48 2.47 -15.70
C TRP A 359 -13.80 2.94 -15.09
N LEU A 360 -13.77 3.86 -14.12
CA LEU A 360 -14.94 4.60 -13.64
C LEU A 360 -15.06 5.99 -14.29
N GLY A 361 -13.98 6.46 -14.92
CA GLY A 361 -13.91 7.80 -15.49
C GLY A 361 -13.78 8.88 -14.41
N ASP A 362 -14.21 10.09 -14.76
CA ASP A 362 -14.17 11.24 -13.85
C ASP A 362 -15.24 11.10 -12.76
N LEU A 363 -14.81 10.92 -11.51
CA LEU A 363 -15.70 10.74 -10.36
C LEU A 363 -16.64 11.93 -10.12
N ASN A 364 -16.29 13.13 -10.59
CA ASN A 364 -17.16 14.31 -10.51
C ASN A 364 -18.34 14.26 -11.49
N HIS A 365 -18.27 13.42 -12.52
CA HIS A 365 -19.32 13.28 -13.55
C HIS A 365 -20.20 12.05 -13.34
N LEU A 366 -20.10 11.38 -12.19
CA LEU A 366 -20.98 10.28 -11.82
C LEU A 366 -22.33 10.85 -11.32
N ASP A 367 -23.42 10.29 -11.82
CA ASP A 367 -24.78 10.68 -11.45
C ASP A 367 -25.68 9.43 -11.35
N SER A 368 -26.85 9.59 -10.73
CA SER A 368 -27.86 8.55 -10.64
C SER A 368 -28.44 8.22 -12.01
N THR A 369 -28.70 6.94 -12.25
CA THR A 369 -29.39 6.46 -13.45
C THR A 369 -30.80 7.03 -13.60
N ASP A 370 -31.41 7.46 -12.49
CA ASP A 370 -32.78 8.00 -12.48
C ASP A 370 -32.89 9.37 -13.16
N ASN A 371 -31.77 10.11 -13.22
CA ASN A 371 -31.73 11.48 -13.78
C ASN A 371 -31.41 11.50 -15.27
N LEU A 372 -31.04 10.36 -15.87
CA LEU A 372 -30.50 10.29 -17.23
C LEU A 372 -31.43 9.50 -18.16
N PRO A 373 -31.64 9.97 -19.41
CA PRO A 373 -32.30 9.16 -20.41
C PRO A 373 -31.47 7.91 -20.72
N PRO A 374 -32.09 6.78 -21.08
CA PRO A 374 -31.42 5.48 -21.21
C PRO A 374 -30.24 5.49 -22.20
N ASP A 375 -30.29 6.35 -23.22
CA ASP A 375 -29.22 6.49 -24.22
C ASP A 375 -27.95 7.17 -23.67
N GLN A 376 -28.04 7.82 -22.50
CA GLN A 376 -26.92 8.49 -21.81
C GLN A 376 -26.38 7.69 -20.63
N ILE A 377 -26.98 6.54 -20.31
CA ILE A 377 -26.50 5.67 -19.24
C ILE A 377 -25.23 4.96 -19.73
N GLY A 378 -24.08 5.48 -19.30
CA GLY A 378 -22.79 4.83 -19.49
C GLY A 378 -22.71 3.51 -18.72
N SER A 379 -21.95 2.55 -19.25
CA SER A 379 -21.66 1.29 -18.56
C SER A 379 -20.21 1.21 -18.14
N PHE A 380 -19.94 0.66 -16.95
CA PHE A 380 -18.59 0.30 -16.56
C PHE A 380 -18.16 -1.05 -17.17
N PRO A 381 -16.86 -1.24 -17.47
CA PRO A 381 -15.78 -0.26 -17.36
C PRO A 381 -15.77 0.74 -18.53
N VAL A 382 -15.48 2.01 -18.21
CA VAL A 382 -15.19 3.05 -19.21
C VAL A 382 -13.96 2.62 -20.01
N ARG A 383 -14.14 2.48 -21.33
CA ARG A 383 -13.05 2.09 -22.22
C ARG A 383 -12.21 3.31 -22.57
N PRO A 384 -10.88 3.19 -22.58
CA PRO A 384 -10.03 4.28 -23.04
C PRO A 384 -10.34 4.61 -24.50
N SER A 385 -10.25 5.90 -24.85
CA SER A 385 -10.42 6.39 -26.23
C SER A 385 -9.49 5.66 -27.20
N GLU A 386 -8.25 5.42 -26.76
CA GLU A 386 -7.25 4.67 -27.50
C GLU A 386 -7.07 3.24 -26.95
N LYS A 387 -7.25 2.25 -27.84
CA LYS A 387 -6.96 0.85 -27.52
C LYS A 387 -5.46 0.68 -27.23
N ARG A 388 -5.12 -0.08 -26.19
CA ARG A 388 -3.72 -0.43 -25.87
C ARG A 388 -3.13 -1.37 -26.91
N SER A 389 -1.80 -1.41 -27.01
CA SER A 389 -1.07 -2.21 -28.00
C SER A 389 -1.44 -3.69 -28.01
N TYR A 390 -1.69 -4.29 -26.84
CA TYR A 390 -2.13 -5.69 -26.69
C TYR A 390 -3.59 -5.94 -27.09
N SER A 391 -4.41 -4.89 -27.17
CA SER A 391 -5.81 -4.93 -27.66
C SER A 391 -5.93 -4.44 -29.10
N GLN A 392 -4.81 -4.12 -29.74
CA GLN A 392 -4.70 -3.76 -31.13
C GLN A 392 -3.89 -4.82 -31.89
N ASN A 393 -4.15 -4.93 -33.20
CA ASN A 393 -3.34 -5.79 -34.07
C ASN A 393 -2.04 -5.07 -34.45
N GLY A 394 -1.15 -4.87 -33.48
CA GLY A 394 0.19 -4.34 -33.70
C GLY A 394 1.07 -5.29 -34.51
N VAL A 395 2.06 -4.74 -35.21
CA VAL A 395 3.07 -5.51 -35.94
C VAL A 395 4.43 -5.25 -35.29
N VAL A 396 5.13 -6.31 -34.87
CA VAL A 396 6.41 -6.23 -34.18
C VAL A 396 7.40 -7.23 -34.78
N TRP A 397 8.39 -6.73 -35.53
CA TRP A 397 9.38 -7.55 -36.24
C TRP A 397 10.82 -7.37 -35.73
N ILE A 398 10.97 -6.95 -34.47
CA ILE A 398 12.30 -6.87 -33.82
C ILE A 398 12.93 -8.27 -33.69
N ARG A 399 12.10 -9.30 -33.46
CA ARG A 399 12.52 -10.71 -33.39
C ARG A 399 12.06 -11.46 -34.62
N GLN A 400 12.90 -12.36 -35.13
CA GLN A 400 12.62 -13.21 -36.30
C GLN A 400 11.30 -13.99 -36.17
N SER A 401 11.00 -14.50 -34.96
CA SER A 401 9.79 -15.28 -34.71
C SER A 401 8.49 -14.50 -34.97
N GLY A 402 8.46 -13.20 -34.67
CA GLY A 402 7.31 -12.33 -34.95
C GLY A 402 7.03 -12.23 -36.44
N LEU A 403 8.07 -11.93 -37.23
CA LEU A 403 7.98 -11.87 -38.70
C LEU A 403 7.56 -13.21 -39.30
N GLN A 404 8.18 -14.32 -38.87
CA GLN A 404 7.82 -15.65 -39.34
C GLN A 404 6.37 -16.00 -39.02
N SER A 405 5.86 -15.64 -37.84
CA SER A 405 4.48 -15.93 -37.44
C SER A 405 3.45 -15.21 -38.33
N ASP A 406 3.73 -13.95 -38.70
CA ASP A 406 2.88 -13.16 -39.60
C ASP A 406 2.87 -13.75 -41.02
N ILE A 407 4.05 -14.11 -41.56
CA ILE A 407 4.16 -14.77 -42.87
C ILE A 407 3.42 -16.11 -42.83
N GLN A 408 3.67 -16.95 -41.83
CA GLN A 408 3.01 -18.25 -41.68
C GLN A 408 1.48 -18.12 -41.53
N LYS A 409 0.98 -17.05 -40.90
CA LYS A 409 -0.46 -16.77 -40.82
C LYS A 409 -1.05 -16.50 -42.21
N ILE A 410 -0.36 -15.70 -43.03
CA ILE A 410 -0.76 -15.43 -44.42
C ILE A 410 -0.72 -16.71 -45.24
N LEU A 411 0.34 -17.52 -45.14
CA LEU A 411 0.46 -18.80 -45.87
C LEU A 411 -0.61 -19.82 -45.47
N ARG A 412 -1.00 -19.87 -44.19
CA ARG A 412 -2.12 -20.72 -43.74
C ARG A 412 -3.45 -20.31 -44.37
N HIS A 413 -3.65 -19.02 -44.64
CA HIS A 413 -4.85 -18.54 -45.36
C HIS A 413 -4.74 -18.77 -46.88
N ALA A 414 -3.55 -18.58 -47.46
CA ALA A 414 -3.26 -18.86 -48.86
C ALA A 414 -3.62 -20.30 -49.28
N ARG A 415 -3.25 -21.29 -48.47
CA ARG A 415 -3.56 -22.72 -48.75
C ARG A 415 -5.05 -23.09 -48.64
N LYS A 416 -5.89 -22.17 -48.15
CA LYS A 416 -7.34 -22.35 -47.96
C LYS A 416 -8.15 -21.43 -48.89
N LEU A 417 -7.57 -20.97 -49.99
CA LEU A 417 -8.29 -20.22 -51.00
C LEU A 417 -9.14 -21.18 -51.86
N PRO A 418 -10.38 -20.81 -52.24
CA PRO A 418 -11.02 -19.49 -52.07
C PRO A 418 -11.76 -19.26 -50.73
N GLU A 419 -11.85 -20.24 -49.84
CA GLU A 419 -12.65 -20.15 -48.60
C GLU A 419 -12.20 -19.02 -47.65
N LYS A 420 -10.90 -18.70 -47.62
CA LYS A 420 -10.30 -17.68 -46.74
C LYS A 420 -9.78 -16.43 -47.47
N THR A 421 -10.34 -16.12 -48.65
CA THR A 421 -9.92 -14.96 -49.46
C THR A 421 -9.92 -13.65 -48.68
N GLN A 422 -10.98 -13.35 -47.91
CA GLN A 422 -11.04 -12.11 -47.14
C GLN A 422 -9.95 -12.02 -46.06
N GLN A 423 -9.69 -13.12 -45.34
CA GLN A 423 -8.66 -13.15 -44.29
C GLN A 423 -7.25 -13.10 -44.89
N PHE A 424 -7.02 -13.75 -46.03
CA PHE A 424 -5.76 -13.69 -46.77
C PHE A 424 -5.41 -12.25 -47.16
N TYR A 425 -6.31 -11.56 -47.87
CA TYR A 425 -6.04 -10.17 -48.31
C TYR A 425 -5.99 -9.18 -47.14
N LYS A 426 -6.73 -9.41 -46.04
CA LYS A 426 -6.64 -8.58 -44.83
C LYS A 426 -5.25 -8.67 -44.19
N GLU A 427 -4.73 -9.88 -44.01
CA GLU A 427 -3.40 -10.10 -43.43
C GLU A 427 -2.27 -9.66 -44.37
N LEU A 428 -2.43 -9.88 -45.68
CA LEU A 428 -1.51 -9.39 -46.70
C LEU A 428 -1.40 -7.86 -46.66
N ASN A 429 -2.54 -7.15 -46.64
CA ASN A 429 -2.54 -5.69 -46.54
C ASN A 429 -2.02 -5.18 -45.19
N ARG A 430 -2.19 -5.93 -44.09
CA ARG A 430 -1.61 -5.61 -42.78
C ARG A 430 -0.08 -5.67 -42.84
N LEU A 431 0.48 -6.78 -43.34
CA LEU A 431 1.93 -6.95 -43.50
C LEU A 431 2.51 -5.90 -44.45
N ARG A 432 1.85 -5.66 -45.59
CA ARG A 432 2.22 -4.65 -46.58
C ARG A 432 2.35 -3.25 -45.97
N LYS A 433 1.32 -2.79 -45.25
CA LYS A 433 1.34 -1.47 -44.59
C LYS A 433 2.46 -1.37 -43.55
N ALA A 434 2.70 -2.44 -42.79
CA ALA A 434 3.78 -2.47 -41.81
C ALA A 434 5.17 -2.43 -42.48
N ALA A 435 5.39 -3.21 -43.54
CA ALA A 435 6.64 -3.22 -44.31
C ALA A 435 6.95 -1.85 -44.91
N ILE A 436 5.96 -1.16 -45.47
CA ILE A 436 6.13 0.20 -46.00
C ILE A 436 6.45 1.19 -44.89
N SER A 437 5.73 1.12 -43.77
CA SER A 437 5.94 2.04 -42.62
C SER A 437 7.32 1.86 -41.98
N LEU A 438 7.87 0.64 -42.01
CA LEU A 438 9.20 0.30 -41.51
C LEU A 438 10.31 0.49 -42.56
N GLY A 439 9.98 0.80 -43.81
CA GLY A 439 10.95 0.86 -44.91
C GLY A 439 11.52 -0.50 -45.34
N PHE A 440 10.93 -1.62 -44.90
CA PHE A 440 11.37 -2.98 -45.21
C PHE A 440 10.75 -3.46 -46.53
N LEU A 441 11.17 -2.86 -47.64
CA LEU A 441 10.63 -3.19 -48.97
C LEU A 441 11.05 -4.57 -49.48
N ASP A 442 12.24 -5.05 -49.09
CA ASP A 442 12.74 -6.37 -49.50
C ASP A 442 11.86 -7.52 -49.00
N LEU A 443 11.14 -7.33 -47.88
CA LEU A 443 10.17 -8.28 -47.37
C LEU A 443 9.01 -8.48 -48.35
N LEU A 444 8.58 -7.43 -49.04
CA LEU A 444 7.50 -7.53 -50.03
C LEU A 444 7.94 -8.33 -51.26
N ASN A 445 9.18 -8.14 -51.69
CA ASN A 445 9.79 -8.93 -52.77
C ASN A 445 9.93 -10.40 -52.35
N GLY A 446 10.41 -10.65 -51.13
CA GLY A 446 10.51 -11.99 -50.56
C GLY A 446 9.14 -12.68 -50.43
N LEU A 447 8.11 -11.97 -49.97
CA LEU A 447 6.76 -12.51 -49.86
C LEU A 447 6.14 -12.85 -51.23
N ALA A 448 6.38 -12.01 -52.25
CA ALA A 448 5.94 -12.31 -53.61
C ALA A 448 6.57 -13.61 -54.15
N TYR A 449 7.88 -13.82 -53.91
CA TYR A 449 8.55 -15.07 -54.29
C TYR A 449 7.99 -16.29 -53.53
N ILE A 450 7.66 -16.14 -52.25
CA ILE A 450 7.03 -17.21 -51.47
C ILE A 450 5.65 -17.58 -52.04
N PHE A 451 4.85 -16.60 -52.49
CA PHE A 451 3.55 -16.90 -53.11
C PHE A 451 3.67 -17.64 -54.45
N GLU A 452 4.67 -17.32 -55.26
CA GLU A 452 4.94 -18.07 -56.50
C GLU A 452 5.34 -19.51 -56.20
N GLN A 453 6.23 -19.70 -55.22
CA GLN A 453 6.63 -21.03 -54.73
C GLN A 453 5.41 -21.84 -54.26
N GLU A 454 4.56 -21.25 -53.41
CA GLU A 454 3.34 -21.92 -52.94
C GLU A 454 2.35 -22.21 -54.08
N CYS A 455 2.25 -21.32 -55.08
CA CYS A 455 1.43 -21.56 -56.26
C CYS A 455 1.91 -22.78 -57.07
N THR A 456 3.23 -22.97 -57.21
CA THR A 456 3.80 -24.13 -57.90
C THR A 456 3.68 -25.44 -57.11
N GLN A 457 3.53 -25.36 -55.79
CA GLN A 457 3.42 -26.50 -54.88
C GLN A 457 1.97 -26.87 -54.54
N LEU A 458 0.98 -26.27 -55.23
CA LEU A 458 -0.43 -26.59 -55.01
C LEU A 458 -0.72 -28.06 -55.35
N PRO A 459 -1.44 -28.79 -54.48
CA PRO A 459 -1.85 -30.17 -54.79
C PRO A 459 -2.85 -30.18 -55.95
N GLY A 460 -2.89 -31.27 -56.72
CA GLY A 460 -3.82 -31.42 -57.86
C GLY A 460 -5.31 -31.38 -57.49
N SER A 461 -5.64 -31.42 -56.19
CA SER A 461 -7.00 -31.25 -55.65
C SER A 461 -7.34 -29.80 -55.24
N ALA A 462 -6.40 -28.85 -55.40
CA ALA A 462 -6.63 -27.45 -55.06
C ALA A 462 -7.59 -26.76 -56.04
N HIS A 463 -8.40 -25.84 -55.52
CA HIS A 463 -9.33 -25.06 -56.34
C HIS A 463 -8.58 -24.14 -57.31
N PRO A 464 -9.02 -24.01 -58.59
CA PRO A 464 -8.31 -23.22 -59.60
C PRO A 464 -8.16 -21.73 -59.23
N ASP A 465 -9.11 -21.18 -58.47
CA ASP A 465 -9.04 -19.80 -57.96
C ASP A 465 -7.82 -19.56 -57.05
N CYS A 466 -7.32 -20.59 -56.36
CA CYS A 466 -6.15 -20.45 -55.49
C CYS A 466 -4.91 -19.98 -56.26
N ALA A 467 -4.62 -20.61 -57.40
CA ALA A 467 -3.48 -20.24 -58.24
C ALA A 467 -3.62 -18.82 -58.80
N LEU A 468 -4.83 -18.44 -59.22
CA LEU A 468 -5.12 -17.10 -59.76
C LEU A 468 -4.94 -16.01 -58.71
N GLN A 469 -5.44 -16.22 -57.49
CA GLN A 469 -5.32 -15.26 -56.39
C GLN A 469 -3.87 -15.11 -55.90
N LEU A 470 -3.10 -16.21 -55.81
CA LEU A 470 -1.69 -16.15 -55.39
C LEU A 470 -0.81 -15.47 -56.42
N THR A 471 -1.02 -15.76 -57.71
CA THR A 471 -0.29 -15.09 -58.80
C THR A 471 -0.59 -13.60 -58.83
N HIS A 472 -1.87 -13.23 -58.73
CA HIS A 472 -2.29 -11.82 -58.64
C HIS A 472 -1.68 -11.10 -57.43
N ALA A 473 -1.69 -11.73 -56.25
CA ALA A 473 -1.09 -11.14 -55.05
C ALA A 473 0.43 -10.93 -55.20
N ALA A 474 1.16 -11.90 -55.79
CA ALA A 474 2.60 -11.79 -56.04
C ALA A 474 2.93 -10.65 -57.02
N ASP A 475 2.18 -10.53 -58.11
CA ASP A 475 2.37 -9.48 -59.12
C ASP A 475 2.09 -8.09 -58.56
N VAL A 476 0.99 -7.93 -57.82
CA VAL A 476 0.62 -6.65 -57.22
C VAL A 476 1.62 -6.24 -56.15
N LEU A 477 2.20 -7.19 -55.40
CA LEU A 477 3.22 -6.89 -54.40
C LEU A 477 4.45 -6.20 -54.99
N ARG A 478 4.82 -6.51 -56.24
CA ARG A 478 5.99 -5.95 -56.95
C ARG A 478 5.73 -4.62 -57.66
N LYS A 479 4.46 -4.24 -57.87
CA LYS A 479 4.11 -2.99 -58.57
C LYS A 479 4.47 -1.76 -57.75
N THR A 480 4.92 -0.68 -58.40
CA THR A 480 5.27 0.59 -57.75
C THR A 480 4.11 1.23 -56.99
N GLN A 481 2.87 1.03 -57.46
CA GLN A 481 1.63 1.48 -56.80
C GLN A 481 1.46 0.88 -55.40
N ASN A 482 2.05 -0.29 -55.15
CA ASN A 482 2.04 -0.93 -53.86
C ASN A 482 2.92 -0.23 -52.82
N LYS A 483 3.70 0.79 -53.19
CA LYS A 483 4.49 1.57 -52.24
C LYS A 483 3.67 2.66 -51.53
N ASP A 484 2.44 2.93 -52.00
CA ASP A 484 1.52 3.84 -51.32
C ASP A 484 0.83 3.12 -50.15
N ILE A 485 0.84 3.75 -48.96
CA ILE A 485 0.19 3.25 -47.75
C ILE A 485 -1.35 3.21 -47.86
N LYS A 486 -1.94 4.10 -48.69
CA LYS A 486 -3.39 4.16 -48.92
C LYS A 486 -3.90 3.09 -49.88
N PHE A 487 -3.03 2.54 -50.72
CA PHE A 487 -3.38 1.48 -51.64
C PHE A 487 -3.85 0.22 -50.89
N VAL A 488 -4.85 -0.48 -51.42
CA VAL A 488 -5.34 -1.74 -50.83
C VAL A 488 -5.37 -2.78 -51.94
N ILE A 489 -4.69 -3.89 -51.71
CA ILE A 489 -4.71 -5.04 -52.62
C ILE A 489 -6.07 -5.70 -52.50
N LEU A 490 -6.83 -5.69 -53.59
CA LEU A 490 -8.14 -6.32 -53.69
C LEU A 490 -8.03 -7.71 -54.35
N PRO A 491 -8.91 -8.66 -53.96
CA PRO A 491 -8.98 -9.97 -54.61
C PRO A 491 -9.33 -9.84 -56.09
N LEU A 492 -8.82 -10.76 -56.90
CA LEU A 492 -9.20 -10.86 -58.31
C LEU A 492 -10.65 -11.34 -58.39
N HIS A 493 -11.48 -10.68 -59.18
CA HIS A 493 -12.82 -11.17 -59.47
C HIS A 493 -12.72 -12.33 -60.46
N THR A 494 -13.09 -13.53 -60.02
CA THR A 494 -13.10 -14.72 -60.87
C THR A 494 -14.52 -15.24 -61.05
N ASN A 495 -14.81 -15.76 -62.24
CA ASN A 495 -16.14 -16.23 -62.63
C ASN A 495 -16.47 -17.63 -62.05
N TYR A 496 -15.61 -18.18 -61.19
CA TYR A 496 -15.80 -19.51 -60.58
C TYR A 496 -16.83 -19.52 -59.44
N ASN A 497 -17.28 -18.35 -58.97
CA ASN A 497 -18.33 -18.21 -57.95
C ASN A 497 -19.71 -17.83 -58.55
N SER A 498 -19.82 -17.81 -59.89
CA SER A 498 -21.07 -17.54 -60.61
C SER A 498 -21.49 -18.78 -61.41
N SER A 499 -21.98 -19.78 -60.67
CA SER A 499 -22.84 -20.86 -61.15
C SER A 499 -23.64 -21.40 -59.98
#